data_AF-A0A4D4N310-F1
#
_entry.id   AF-A0A4D4N310-F1
#
_cell.length_a   1.000
_cell.length_b   1.000
_cell.length_c   1.000
_cell.angle_alpha   90.00
_cell.angle_beta   90.00
_cell.angle_gamma   90.00
#
_symmetry.space_group_name_H-M   'P 1'
#
loop_
_entity.id
_entity.type
_entity.pdbx_description
1 polymer ?
#
loop_
_entity_poly.entity_id
_entity_poly.type
_entity_poly.pdbx_seq_one_letter_code
_entity_poly.pdbx_strand_id
1 'polypeptide(L)'
;MVLPARYYGSVDATPLFVVLLHEAWKWGLPEKELKLLLPHARAAMKWVEGAMGGDHLIRYGKGRANGLLHQGWKDSPDAVRDAEGRHIEPPIALCEVQGYAYQAAMAYSDILTALGDGAVRPSGGRSAPADCAPPSTGPSGSPSPRAGAIRPSPSTPKGTPSAD
;
A
#
# COMPACT_ATOMS: atom_id res chain seq x y z
N MET A 1 -2.84 -22.63 11.33
CA MET A 1 -2.36 -22.27 9.98
C MET A 1 -0.92 -21.80 10.10
N VAL A 2 -0.02 -22.28 9.24
CA VAL A 2 1.38 -21.84 9.20
C VAL A 2 1.67 -21.36 7.79
N LEU A 3 1.99 -20.07 7.64
CA LEU A 3 2.36 -19.48 6.35
C LEU A 3 3.86 -19.66 6.09
N PRO A 4 4.29 -19.80 4.83
CA PRO A 4 5.71 -19.82 4.47
C PRO A 4 6.38 -18.46 4.77
N ALA A 5 7.71 -18.46 4.89
CA ALA A 5 8.51 -17.24 5.11
C ALA A 5 8.30 -16.16 4.02
N ARG A 6 7.86 -16.56 2.82
CA ARG A 6 7.38 -15.67 1.77
C ARG A 6 6.01 -16.14 1.32
N TYR A 7 5.00 -15.31 1.53
CA TYR A 7 3.62 -15.57 1.17
C TYR A 7 3.12 -14.46 0.22
N TYR A 8 2.58 -14.85 -0.93
CA TYR A 8 2.16 -13.95 -2.01
C TYR A 8 0.63 -13.99 -2.23
N GLY A 9 -0.16 -14.10 -1.15
CA GLY A 9 -1.62 -14.08 -1.22
C GLY A 9 -2.19 -12.68 -1.00
N SER A 10 -1.75 -11.72 -1.80
CA SER A 10 -2.23 -10.33 -1.77
C SER A 10 -2.52 -9.87 -3.19
N VAL A 11 -3.80 -9.58 -3.49
CA VAL A 11 -4.25 -9.07 -4.79
C VAL A 11 -4.18 -7.55 -4.90
N ASP A 12 -4.07 -6.85 -3.78
CA ASP A 12 -3.96 -5.40 -3.71
C ASP A 12 -2.51 -4.89 -3.74
N ALA A 13 -1.53 -5.64 -3.25
CA ALA A 13 -0.14 -5.18 -3.21
C ALA A 13 0.42 -4.85 -4.60
N THR A 14 0.10 -5.65 -5.63
CA THR A 14 0.60 -5.44 -7.00
C THR A 14 0.14 -4.11 -7.60
N PRO A 15 -1.17 -3.77 -7.66
CA PRO A 15 -1.59 -2.44 -8.12
C PRO A 15 -1.13 -1.32 -7.17
N LEU A 16 -1.15 -1.53 -5.85
CA LEU A 16 -0.70 -0.52 -4.89
C LEU A 16 0.80 -0.19 -5.02
N PHE A 17 1.64 -1.13 -5.44
CA PHE A 17 3.05 -0.86 -5.75
C PHE A 17 3.20 0.19 -6.86
N VAL A 18 2.39 0.10 -7.92
CA VAL A 18 2.42 1.06 -9.03
C VAL A 18 1.95 2.44 -8.57
N VAL A 19 0.88 2.47 -7.79
CA VAL A 19 0.37 3.71 -7.18
C VAL A 19 1.44 4.35 -6.29
N LEU A 20 2.10 3.56 -5.44
CA LEU A 20 3.18 4.03 -4.56
C LEU A 20 4.35 4.59 -5.37
N LEU A 21 4.78 3.90 -6.42
CA LEU A 21 5.88 4.36 -7.27
C LEU A 21 5.57 5.72 -7.90
N HIS A 22 4.34 5.89 -8.39
CA HIS A 22 3.87 7.15 -8.96
C HIS A 22 3.84 8.27 -7.91
N GLU A 23 3.26 8.02 -6.73
CA GLU A 23 3.22 9.02 -5.66
C GLU A 23 4.64 9.36 -5.15
N ALA A 24 5.53 8.38 -5.03
CA ALA A 24 6.94 8.62 -4.68
C ALA A 24 7.64 9.51 -5.71
N TRP A 25 7.45 9.25 -7.01
CA TRP A 25 7.95 10.12 -8.07
C TRP A 25 7.36 11.53 -7.99
N LYS A 26 6.05 11.64 -7.77
CA LYS A 26 5.37 12.91 -7.51
C LYS A 26 5.78 13.59 -6.22
N TRP A 27 6.50 12.93 -5.31
CA TRP A 27 7.10 13.52 -4.11
C TRP A 27 8.58 13.85 -4.28
N GLY A 28 9.25 13.31 -5.30
CA GLY A 28 10.64 13.65 -5.61
C GLY A 28 11.59 12.48 -5.71
N LEU A 29 11.09 11.25 -5.85
CA LEU A 29 11.92 10.11 -6.23
C LEU A 29 12.74 10.48 -7.49
N PRO A 30 14.08 10.35 -7.46
CA PRO A 30 14.91 10.67 -8.61
C PRO A 30 14.51 9.86 -9.84
N GLU A 31 14.54 10.48 -11.02
CA GLU A 31 14.14 9.82 -12.27
C GLU A 31 14.97 8.56 -12.57
N LYS A 32 16.25 8.55 -12.15
CA LYS A 32 17.11 7.35 -12.15
C LYS A 32 16.45 6.17 -11.42
N GLU A 33 15.91 6.41 -10.23
CA GLU A 33 15.32 5.37 -9.39
C GLU A 33 13.96 4.94 -9.93
N LEU A 34 13.16 5.90 -10.42
CA LEU A 34 11.95 5.60 -11.19
C LEU A 34 12.26 4.67 -12.36
N LYS A 35 13.28 5.01 -13.17
CA LYS A 35 13.70 4.22 -14.34
C LYS A 35 14.18 2.82 -13.97
N LEU A 36 14.82 2.65 -12.82
CA LEU A 36 15.19 1.33 -12.29
C LEU A 36 13.97 0.48 -11.92
N LEU A 37 12.89 1.11 -11.45
CA LEU A 37 11.67 0.41 -11.02
C LEU A 37 10.62 0.22 -12.14
N LEU A 38 10.73 0.94 -13.25
CA LEU A 38 9.83 0.82 -14.41
C LEU A 38 9.61 -0.61 -14.92
N PRO A 39 10.65 -1.47 -15.06
CA PRO A 39 10.42 -2.85 -15.48
C PRO A 39 9.51 -3.63 -14.52
N HIS A 40 9.59 -3.33 -13.22
CA HIS A 40 8.74 -3.95 -12.20
C HIS A 40 7.31 -3.40 -12.26
N ALA A 41 7.14 -2.09 -12.47
CA ALA A 41 5.81 -1.50 -12.68
C ALA A 41 5.12 -2.06 -13.93
N ARG A 42 5.88 -2.25 -15.03
CA ARG A 42 5.38 -2.92 -16.24
C ARG A 42 4.94 -4.37 -15.96
N ALA A 43 5.74 -5.12 -15.20
CA ALA A 43 5.40 -6.48 -14.82
C ALA A 43 4.15 -6.52 -13.92
N ALA A 44 4.01 -5.56 -13.01
CA ALA A 44 2.83 -5.40 -12.17
C ALA A 44 1.56 -5.10 -13.01
N MET A 45 1.64 -4.19 -13.98
CA MET A 45 0.51 -3.90 -14.88
C MET A 45 0.14 -5.09 -15.76
N LYS A 46 1.13 -5.83 -16.27
CA LYS A 46 0.88 -7.09 -16.98
C LYS A 46 0.19 -8.15 -16.10
N TRP A 47 0.57 -8.20 -14.81
CA TRP A 47 -0.12 -9.06 -13.85
C TRP A 47 -1.56 -8.60 -13.62
N VAL A 48 -1.79 -7.30 -13.47
CA VAL A 48 -3.14 -6.71 -13.31
C VAL A 48 -4.04 -7.09 -14.49
N GLU A 49 -3.56 -6.93 -15.72
CA GLU A 49 -4.27 -7.34 -16.93
C GLU A 49 -4.56 -8.85 -16.95
N GLY A 50 -3.59 -9.68 -16.59
CA GLY A 50 -3.74 -11.14 -16.57
C GLY A 50 -4.61 -11.66 -15.42
N ALA A 51 -4.78 -10.89 -14.35
CA ALA A 51 -5.61 -11.24 -13.20
C ALA A 51 -7.10 -10.92 -13.41
N MET A 52 -7.43 -10.15 -14.45
CA MET A 52 -8.81 -9.84 -14.82
C MET A 52 -9.49 -11.04 -15.49
N GLY A 53 -10.71 -11.34 -15.08
CA GLY A 53 -11.58 -12.30 -15.76
C GLY A 53 -12.18 -11.74 -17.06
N GLY A 54 -13.09 -12.51 -17.68
CA GLY A 54 -13.80 -12.09 -18.90
C GLY A 54 -14.71 -10.88 -18.70
N ASP A 55 -15.02 -10.51 -17.45
CA ASP A 55 -15.78 -9.32 -17.05
C ASP A 55 -14.87 -8.14 -16.65
N HIS A 56 -13.57 -8.24 -16.89
CA HIS A 56 -12.56 -7.23 -16.53
C HIS A 56 -12.39 -6.97 -15.02
N LEU A 57 -12.90 -7.88 -14.17
CA LEU A 57 -12.73 -7.78 -12.72
C LEU A 57 -11.60 -8.68 -12.23
N ILE A 58 -10.79 -8.16 -11.33
CA ILE A 58 -9.78 -8.92 -10.61
C ILE A 58 -10.45 -9.71 -9.50
N ARG A 59 -10.24 -11.03 -9.49
CA ARG A 59 -10.79 -11.96 -8.50
C ARG A 59 -9.67 -12.73 -7.82
N TYR A 60 -9.82 -13.00 -6.53
CA TYR A 60 -9.02 -14.04 -5.88
C TYR A 60 -9.86 -15.29 -5.64
N GLY A 61 -9.23 -16.44 -5.87
CA GLY A 61 -9.78 -17.76 -5.55
C GLY A 61 -9.42 -18.20 -4.13
N LYS A 62 -9.77 -19.45 -3.79
CA LYS A 62 -9.17 -20.12 -2.63
C LYS A 62 -7.66 -20.09 -2.81
N GLY A 63 -6.92 -19.60 -1.82
CA GLY A 63 -5.47 -19.63 -1.84
C GLY A 63 -4.94 -21.06 -1.98
N ARG A 64 -3.61 -21.23 -1.92
CA ARG A 64 -3.01 -22.57 -1.76
C ARG A 64 -3.67 -23.30 -0.57
N ALA A 65 -3.59 -24.63 -0.51
CA ALA A 65 -4.20 -25.45 0.54
C ALA A 65 -3.94 -24.95 2.00
N ASN A 66 -2.87 -24.19 2.24
CA ASN A 66 -2.51 -23.58 3.52
C ASN A 66 -2.43 -22.03 3.49
N GLY A 67 -3.06 -21.37 2.51
CA GLY A 67 -3.07 -19.92 2.36
C GLY A 67 -4.27 -19.26 3.03
N LEU A 68 -4.22 -17.94 3.15
CA LEU A 68 -5.34 -17.12 3.60
C LEU A 68 -6.53 -17.27 2.65
N LEU A 69 -7.73 -17.26 3.22
CA LEU A 69 -8.98 -17.26 2.47
C LEU A 69 -9.14 -15.94 1.71
N HIS A 70 -8.96 -14.83 2.41
CA HIS A 70 -9.04 -13.49 1.86
C HIS A 70 -7.64 -13.00 1.52
N GLN A 71 -7.51 -12.43 0.32
CA GLN A 71 -6.22 -11.99 -0.24
C GLN A 71 -6.19 -10.46 -0.43
N GLY A 72 -7.07 -9.71 0.21
CA GLY A 72 -6.97 -8.26 0.31
C GLY A 72 -6.45 -7.86 1.69
N TRP A 73 -6.26 -6.56 1.93
CA TRP A 73 -5.75 -6.02 3.19
C TRP A 73 -6.55 -6.44 4.44
N LYS A 74 -7.83 -6.78 4.26
CA LYS A 74 -8.63 -7.48 5.27
C LYS A 74 -8.57 -8.98 5.00
N ASP A 75 -7.55 -9.63 5.53
CA ASP A 75 -7.23 -11.02 5.28
C ASP A 75 -7.72 -12.00 6.37
N SER A 76 -8.41 -11.49 7.39
CA SER A 76 -9.01 -12.31 8.46
C SER A 76 -10.11 -13.22 7.89
N PRO A 77 -10.31 -14.46 8.39
CA PRO A 77 -11.29 -15.40 7.84
C PRO A 77 -12.75 -14.92 7.82
N ASP A 78 -13.06 -13.90 8.61
CA ASP A 78 -14.38 -13.30 8.78
C ASP A 78 -14.51 -11.91 8.13
N ALA A 79 -13.47 -11.43 7.44
CA ALA A 79 -13.34 -10.07 6.91
C ALA A 79 -14.40 -9.66 5.89
N VAL A 80 -14.86 -10.60 5.05
CA VAL A 80 -15.75 -10.31 3.93
C VAL A 80 -17.08 -11.02 4.12
N ARG A 81 -18.15 -10.24 4.19
CA ARG A 81 -19.53 -10.69 4.38
C ARG A 81 -20.44 -10.11 3.31
N ASP A 82 -21.54 -10.81 3.02
CA ASP A 82 -22.64 -10.23 2.25
C ASP A 82 -23.50 -9.28 3.11
N ALA A 83 -24.52 -8.69 2.48
CA ALA A 83 -25.44 -7.76 3.15
C ALA A 83 -26.21 -8.41 4.32
N GLU A 84 -26.32 -9.74 4.32
CA GLU A 84 -26.96 -10.54 5.36
C GLU A 84 -25.97 -11.05 6.43
N GLY A 85 -24.68 -10.71 6.33
CA GLY A 85 -23.64 -11.10 7.29
C GLY A 85 -23.06 -12.50 7.08
N ARG A 86 -23.40 -13.20 5.99
CA ARG A 86 -22.91 -14.55 5.69
C ARG A 86 -21.51 -14.47 5.07
N HIS A 87 -20.71 -15.51 5.29
CA HIS A 87 -19.40 -15.63 4.62
C HIS A 87 -19.61 -15.83 3.12
N ILE A 88 -18.74 -15.20 2.33
CA ILE A 88 -18.73 -15.37 0.87
C ILE A 88 -17.61 -16.36 0.50
N GLU A 89 -17.94 -17.34 -0.33
CA GLU A 89 -16.96 -18.27 -0.89
C GLU A 89 -16.28 -17.66 -2.14
N PRO A 90 -14.98 -17.92 -2.37
CA PRO A 90 -14.31 -17.53 -3.60
C PRO A 90 -14.96 -18.13 -4.88
N PRO A 91 -14.83 -17.47 -6.04
CA PRO A 91 -13.98 -16.31 -6.31
C PRO A 91 -14.60 -14.96 -5.91
N ILE A 92 -13.85 -14.13 -5.20
CA ILE A 92 -14.30 -12.82 -4.69
C ILE A 92 -13.63 -11.70 -5.48
N ALA A 93 -14.43 -10.72 -5.92
CA ALA A 93 -13.97 -9.43 -6.45
C ALA A 93 -14.21 -8.35 -5.40
N LEU A 94 -13.14 -7.82 -4.80
CA LEU A 94 -13.23 -6.71 -3.86
C LEU A 94 -13.35 -5.39 -4.61
N CYS A 95 -14.25 -4.49 -4.17
CA CYS A 95 -14.45 -3.20 -4.83
C CYS A 95 -13.20 -2.33 -4.74
N GLU A 96 -12.48 -2.37 -3.62
CA GLU A 96 -11.26 -1.60 -3.40
C GLU A 96 -10.15 -2.00 -4.35
N VAL A 97 -10.00 -3.31 -4.60
CA VAL A 97 -8.99 -3.84 -5.55
C VAL A 97 -9.24 -3.34 -6.97
N GLN A 98 -10.50 -3.22 -7.38
CA GLN A 98 -10.82 -2.66 -8.70
C GLN A 98 -10.45 -1.16 -8.77
N GLY A 99 -10.73 -0.42 -7.68
CA GLY A 99 -10.31 0.97 -7.55
C GLY A 99 -8.78 1.13 -7.60
N TYR A 100 -8.03 0.27 -6.92
CA TYR A 100 -6.57 0.28 -6.95
C TYR A 100 -6.02 -0.07 -8.33
N ALA A 101 -6.61 -1.03 -9.04
CA ALA A 101 -6.20 -1.37 -10.40
C ALA A 101 -6.43 -0.20 -11.38
N TYR A 102 -7.58 0.48 -11.26
CA TYR A 102 -7.84 1.68 -12.03
C TYR A 102 -6.84 2.80 -11.70
N GLN A 103 -6.60 3.07 -10.42
CA GLN A 103 -5.63 4.08 -9.99
C GLN A 103 -4.22 3.74 -10.48
N ALA A 104 -3.82 2.47 -10.43
CA ALA A 104 -2.54 2.00 -10.95
C ALA A 104 -2.42 2.21 -12.46
N ALA A 105 -3.48 1.96 -13.24
CA ALA A 105 -3.49 2.21 -14.67
C ALA A 105 -3.30 3.69 -15.02
N MET A 106 -4.02 4.58 -14.32
CA MET A 106 -3.88 6.03 -14.49
C MET A 106 -2.46 6.49 -14.10
N ALA A 107 -1.98 6.07 -12.93
CA ALA A 107 -0.64 6.37 -12.44
C ALA A 107 0.47 5.89 -13.39
N TYR A 108 0.32 4.69 -13.95
CA TYR A 108 1.28 4.14 -14.91
C TYR A 108 1.23 4.90 -16.24
N SER A 109 0.05 5.29 -16.71
CA SER A 109 -0.10 6.16 -17.89
C SER A 109 0.65 7.48 -17.69
N ASP A 110 0.46 8.15 -16.56
CA ASP A 110 1.12 9.42 -16.24
C ASP A 110 2.66 9.28 -16.28
N ILE A 111 3.19 8.19 -15.69
CA ILE A 111 4.63 7.89 -15.73
C ILE A 111 5.11 7.71 -17.18
N LEU A 112 4.40 6.93 -18.00
CA LEU A 112 4.81 6.64 -19.37
C LEU A 112 4.76 7.89 -20.25
N THR A 113 3.73 8.72 -20.12
CA THR A 113 3.62 10.00 -20.83
C THR A 113 4.80 10.91 -20.50
N ALA A 114 5.12 11.08 -19.21
CA ALA A 114 6.21 11.96 -18.80
C ALA A 114 7.57 11.52 -19.35
N LEU A 115 7.82 10.21 -19.40
CA LEU A 115 9.06 9.64 -19.93
C LEU A 115 9.12 9.63 -21.46
N GLY A 116 7.98 9.57 -22.14
CA GLY A 116 7.87 9.62 -23.60
C GLY A 116 8.13 11.01 -24.19
N ASP A 117 7.67 12.06 -23.49
CA ASP A 117 7.76 13.45 -23.97
C ASP A 117 9.05 14.17 -23.50
N GLY A 118 9.92 13.49 -22.75
CA GLY A 118 11.01 14.16 -22.02
C GLY A 118 10.48 15.20 -21.03
N ALA A 119 9.23 15.04 -20.57
CA ALA A 119 8.50 16.05 -19.86
C ALA A 119 8.91 16.14 -18.38
N VAL A 120 8.93 17.39 -17.91
CA VAL A 120 9.16 17.76 -16.52
C VAL A 120 8.06 17.17 -15.63
N ARG A 121 8.44 16.63 -14.46
CA ARG A 121 7.50 16.16 -13.40
C ARG A 121 6.30 17.10 -13.32
N PRO A 122 5.05 16.62 -13.42
CA PRO A 122 3.88 17.48 -13.35
C PRO A 122 3.95 18.27 -12.05
N SER A 123 3.93 19.60 -12.15
CA SER A 123 4.14 20.55 -11.04
C SER A 123 3.02 20.54 -9.99
N GLY A 124 2.01 19.70 -10.16
CA GLY A 124 0.90 19.48 -9.23
C GLY A 124 1.22 18.44 -8.15
N GLY A 125 2.05 18.79 -7.18
CA GLY A 125 2.28 17.92 -6.02
C GLY A 125 3.11 18.61 -4.94
N ARG A 126 2.48 18.84 -3.79
CA ARG A 126 3.07 19.38 -2.54
C ARG A 126 4.55 19.00 -2.42
N SER A 127 5.43 19.98 -2.21
CA SER A 127 6.82 19.73 -1.84
C SER A 127 6.84 18.75 -0.67
N ALA A 128 7.66 17.70 -0.75
CA ALA A 128 7.94 16.87 0.42
C ALA A 128 8.35 17.81 1.58
N PRO A 129 7.82 17.63 2.80
CA PRO A 129 8.31 18.38 3.95
C PRO A 129 9.82 18.15 4.08
N ALA A 130 10.57 19.21 4.41
CA ALA A 130 12.04 19.21 4.44
C ALA A 130 12.64 18.09 5.30
N ASP A 131 11.86 17.51 6.21
CA ASP A 131 12.26 16.50 7.18
C ASP A 131 12.35 15.07 6.60
N CYS A 132 11.90 14.83 5.37
CA CYS A 132 12.00 13.51 4.71
C CYS A 132 13.30 13.31 3.90
N ALA A 133 14.18 14.32 3.85
CA ALA A 133 15.49 14.13 3.24
C ALA A 133 16.32 13.13 4.07
N PRO A 134 16.93 12.10 3.46
CA PRO A 134 17.85 11.23 4.19
C PRO A 134 18.95 12.10 4.80
N PRO A 135 19.33 11.87 6.08
CA PRO A 135 20.35 12.68 6.71
C PRO A 135 21.63 12.61 5.88
N SER A 136 22.11 13.77 5.43
CA SER A 136 23.42 13.88 4.78
C SER A 136 24.46 13.29 5.74
N THR A 137 25.09 12.19 5.34
CA THR A 137 26.19 11.57 6.09
C THR A 137 27.37 12.54 6.13
N GLY A 138 27.38 13.42 7.12
CA GLY A 138 28.56 14.15 7.60
C GLY A 138 29.32 13.34 8.65
N PRO A 139 30.60 13.63 8.90
CA PRO A 139 31.46 12.76 9.69
C PRO A 139 31.01 12.71 11.16
N SER A 140 30.98 11.47 11.68
CA SER A 140 30.67 11.06 13.04
C SER A 140 31.24 12.00 14.12
N GLY A 141 30.38 12.82 14.71
CA GLY A 141 30.60 13.45 16.01
C GLY A 141 29.67 12.81 17.05
N SER A 142 30.24 12.23 18.11
CA SER A 142 29.50 11.54 19.17
C SER A 142 28.51 12.47 19.90
N PRO A 143 27.25 12.06 20.14
CA PRO A 143 26.33 12.88 20.91
C PRO A 143 26.50 12.63 22.43
N SER A 144 26.60 13.72 23.19
CA SER A 144 26.57 13.72 24.66
C SER A 144 25.11 13.63 25.17
N PRO A 145 24.81 12.92 26.27
CA PRO A 145 23.43 12.69 26.69
C PRO A 145 22.88 13.88 27.48
N ARG A 146 21.86 14.56 26.95
CA ARG A 146 21.01 15.47 27.74
C ARG A 146 19.73 14.74 28.15
N ALA A 147 19.60 14.52 29.45
CA ALA A 147 18.41 13.99 30.10
C ALA A 147 17.24 14.98 29.94
N GLY A 148 16.15 14.52 29.32
CA GLY A 148 14.84 15.19 29.32
C GLY A 148 13.81 14.23 29.89
N ALA A 149 13.41 14.46 31.14
CA ALA A 149 12.41 13.65 31.82
C ALA A 149 11.01 13.93 31.24
N ILE A 150 10.32 12.88 30.81
CA ILE A 150 8.90 12.92 30.43
C ILE A 150 8.08 12.89 31.71
N ARG A 151 7.28 13.94 31.96
CA ARG A 151 6.26 13.93 33.03
C ARG A 151 5.07 13.08 32.60
N PRO A 152 4.51 12.21 33.46
CA PRO A 152 3.26 11.52 33.17
C PRO A 152 2.05 12.44 33.38
N SER A 153 1.07 12.33 32.48
CA SER A 153 -0.25 12.99 32.56
C SER A 153 -1.11 12.40 33.68
N PRO A 154 -1.99 13.19 34.33
CA PRO A 154 -2.87 12.70 35.39
C PRO A 154 -4.02 11.86 34.83
N SER A 155 -4.30 10.74 35.50
CA SER A 155 -5.42 9.83 35.23
C SER A 155 -6.73 10.35 35.83
N THR A 156 -7.80 10.28 35.05
CA THR A 156 -9.18 10.58 35.48
C THR A 156 -9.75 9.42 36.32
N PRO A 157 -10.38 9.64 37.48
CA PRO A 157 -10.97 8.56 38.27
C PRO A 157 -12.28 8.05 37.65
N LYS A 158 -12.44 6.72 37.57
CA LYS A 158 -13.70 6.04 37.24
C LYS A 158 -14.67 6.16 38.41
N GLY A 159 -15.87 6.66 38.15
CA GLY A 159 -16.96 6.74 39.13
C GLY A 159 -17.45 5.37 39.58
N THR A 160 -17.80 5.27 40.86
CA THR A 160 -18.51 4.14 41.46
C THR A 160 -20.01 4.24 41.19
N PRO A 161 -20.72 3.12 40.96
CA PRO A 161 -22.18 3.15 40.84
C PRO A 161 -22.82 3.28 42.23
N SER A 162 -23.80 4.17 42.35
CA SER A 162 -24.69 4.28 43.51
C SER A 162 -25.75 3.18 43.43
N ALA A 163 -25.98 2.51 44.56
CA ALA A 163 -27.11 1.62 44.75
C ALA A 163 -28.34 2.45 45.15
N ASP A 164 -29.47 2.17 44.51
CA ASP A 164 -30.85 2.30 45.00
C ASP A 164 -31.69 1.25 44.24
#